data_AF-A0A7C1WVK3-F1
#
_entry.id   AF-A0A7C1WVK3-F1
#
_cell.length_a   1.000
_cell.length_b   1.000
_cell.length_c   1.000
_cell.angle_alpha   90.00
_cell.angle_beta   90.00
_cell.angle_gamma   90.00
#
_symmetry.space_group_name_H-M   'P 1'
#
loop_
_entity.id
_entity.type
_entity.pdbx_description
1 polymer ?
#
loop_
_entity_poly.entity_id
_entity_poly.type
_entity_poly.pdbx_seq_one_letter_code
_entity_poly.pdbx_strand_id
1 'polypeptide(L)'
;MSFHQYFYLFHSYNKFFIKTIFKTKYIFLNIIVLSFLMEKIQAHIIGEIISSNSAEAYSLYKKSNFGEKVEDKIQYSFSEILFLVENKKMDVFSGNKKIQKEALLKKLRRFDKKIQIKYPVFKDLRIKGYVIKTALKFGADFRVYPKGAKPGKKHAKWIVFVDHESKKLTWHEFSAKNRVAHSTKKNLLLAILDEEGDVTYYEVSWIKP
;
A
#
# COMPACT_ATOMS: atom_id res chain seq x y z
N MET A 1 59.65 -24.78 -12.67
CA MET A 1 58.50 -23.87 -12.86
C MET A 1 58.76 -22.60 -12.07
N SER A 2 59.06 -21.51 -12.75
CA SER A 2 59.56 -20.26 -12.15
C SER A 2 58.44 -19.45 -11.48
N PHE A 3 58.77 -18.84 -10.34
CA PHE A 3 57.98 -17.86 -9.57
C PHE A 3 57.29 -16.77 -10.42
N HIS A 4 57.83 -16.50 -11.62
CA HIS A 4 57.28 -15.54 -12.57
C HIS A 4 55.88 -15.90 -13.13
N GLN A 5 55.51 -17.18 -13.17
CA GLN A 5 54.23 -17.62 -13.75
C GLN A 5 53.04 -17.51 -12.78
N TYR A 6 53.29 -17.57 -11.47
CA TYR A 6 52.26 -17.33 -10.44
C TYR A 6 51.89 -15.85 -10.29
N PHE A 7 52.86 -14.94 -10.51
CA PHE A 7 52.62 -13.50 -10.36
C PHE A 7 51.67 -12.95 -11.44
N TYR A 8 51.73 -13.49 -12.66
CA TYR A 8 50.83 -13.10 -13.76
C TYR A 8 49.39 -13.62 -13.58
N LEU A 9 49.20 -14.82 -13.00
CA LEU A 9 47.85 -15.30 -12.68
C LEU A 9 47.22 -14.46 -11.55
N PHE A 10 47.97 -14.09 -10.50
CA PHE A 10 47.41 -13.33 -9.38
C PHE A 10 47.00 -11.89 -9.77
N HIS A 11 47.72 -11.27 -10.72
CA HIS A 11 47.38 -9.95 -11.24
C HIS A 11 46.18 -9.95 -12.19
N SER A 12 45.97 -11.05 -12.93
CA SER A 12 44.82 -11.19 -13.84
C SER A 12 43.50 -11.44 -13.09
N TYR A 13 43.53 -12.28 -12.04
CA TYR A 13 42.36 -12.58 -11.22
C TYR A 13 41.87 -11.36 -10.42
N ASN A 14 42.79 -10.54 -9.89
CA ASN A 14 42.42 -9.31 -9.16
C ASN A 14 41.74 -8.27 -10.07
N LYS A 15 42.19 -8.10 -11.31
CA LYS A 15 41.55 -7.18 -12.28
C LYS A 15 40.13 -7.62 -12.63
N PHE A 16 39.86 -8.92 -12.71
CA PHE A 16 38.52 -9.45 -13.02
C PHE A 16 37.57 -9.39 -11.81
N PHE A 17 38.08 -9.63 -10.60
CA PHE A 17 37.31 -9.54 -9.35
C PHE A 17 36.97 -8.09 -9.01
N ILE A 18 37.92 -7.17 -9.18
CA ILE A 18 37.70 -5.72 -8.99
C ILE A 18 36.74 -5.18 -10.06
N LYS A 19 36.87 -5.56 -11.34
CA LYS A 19 35.89 -5.18 -12.38
C LYS A 19 34.49 -5.69 -12.07
N THR A 20 34.36 -6.94 -11.58
CA THR A 20 33.06 -7.51 -11.21
C THR A 20 32.46 -6.77 -10.03
N ILE A 21 33.22 -6.52 -8.96
CA ILE A 21 32.76 -5.75 -7.79
C ILE A 21 32.36 -4.31 -8.19
N PHE A 22 33.14 -3.64 -9.03
CA PHE A 22 32.80 -2.30 -9.52
C PHE A 22 31.54 -2.33 -10.39
N LYS A 23 31.34 -3.34 -11.24
CA LYS A 23 30.13 -3.50 -12.06
C LYS A 23 28.91 -3.74 -11.18
N THR A 24 29.02 -4.59 -10.15
CA THR A 24 27.93 -4.87 -9.19
C THR A 24 27.63 -3.66 -8.31
N LYS A 25 28.65 -2.94 -7.81
CA LYS A 25 28.46 -1.67 -7.09
C LYS A 25 27.84 -0.59 -7.98
N TYR A 26 28.26 -0.47 -9.24
CA TYR A 26 27.66 0.49 -10.19
C TYR A 26 26.22 0.14 -10.53
N ILE A 27 25.89 -1.15 -10.70
CA ILE A 27 24.53 -1.60 -10.93
C ILE A 27 23.67 -1.35 -9.69
N PHE A 28 24.18 -1.64 -8.49
CA PHE A 28 23.46 -1.39 -7.24
C PHE A 28 23.29 0.12 -6.97
N LEU A 29 24.33 0.91 -7.21
CA LEU A 29 24.28 2.37 -7.14
C LEU A 29 23.32 2.93 -8.18
N ASN A 30 23.31 2.41 -9.42
CA ASN A 30 22.32 2.79 -10.43
C ASN A 30 20.91 2.36 -10.05
N ILE A 31 20.69 1.19 -9.44
CA ILE A 31 19.36 0.78 -8.96
C ILE A 31 18.89 1.69 -7.83
N ILE A 32 19.79 2.06 -6.91
CA ILE A 32 19.49 3.02 -5.84
C ILE A 32 19.20 4.41 -6.42
N VAL A 33 20.04 4.89 -7.34
CA VAL A 33 19.88 6.19 -8.03
C VAL A 33 18.64 6.21 -8.93
N LEU A 34 18.31 5.12 -9.64
CA LEU A 34 17.05 4.96 -10.37
C LEU A 34 15.85 4.88 -9.43
N SER A 35 15.99 4.25 -8.26
CA SER A 35 14.92 4.26 -7.24
C SER A 35 14.68 5.67 -6.70
N PHE A 36 15.73 6.51 -6.68
CA PHE A 36 15.68 7.91 -6.27
C PHE A 36 15.19 8.83 -7.40
N LEU A 37 15.41 8.44 -8.66
CA LEU A 37 14.95 9.10 -9.89
C LEU A 37 13.60 8.58 -10.39
N MET A 38 12.83 7.84 -9.58
CA MET A 38 11.45 7.56 -9.94
C MET A 38 10.67 8.87 -9.93
N GLU A 39 10.22 9.31 -11.12
CA GLU A 39 9.29 10.43 -11.23
C GLU A 39 8.09 10.17 -10.32
N LYS A 40 7.83 11.14 -9.44
CA LYS A 40 6.69 11.05 -8.53
C LYS A 40 5.42 11.17 -9.35
N ILE A 41 4.46 10.30 -9.04
CA ILE A 41 3.14 10.39 -9.63
C ILE A 41 2.51 11.71 -9.20
N GLN A 42 2.07 12.51 -10.15
CA GLN A 42 1.30 13.72 -9.88
C GLN A 42 -0.17 13.35 -9.84
N ALA A 43 -0.83 13.60 -8.69
CA ALA A 43 -2.25 13.39 -8.53
C ALA A 43 -2.96 14.72 -8.26
N HIS A 44 -4.16 14.89 -8.80
CA HIS A 44 -4.97 16.09 -8.60
C HIS A 44 -6.18 15.76 -7.73
N ILE A 45 -6.47 16.66 -6.78
CA ILE A 45 -7.67 16.60 -5.95
C ILE A 45 -8.75 17.56 -6.47
N ILE A 46 -9.94 17.02 -6.72
CA ILE A 46 -11.14 17.77 -7.12
C ILE A 46 -12.30 17.27 -6.24
N GLY A 47 -12.75 18.10 -5.30
CA GLY A 47 -13.69 17.66 -4.26
C GLY A 47 -13.10 16.51 -3.42
N GLU A 48 -13.81 15.38 -3.39
CA GLU A 48 -13.39 14.14 -2.70
C GLU A 48 -12.63 13.17 -3.62
N ILE A 49 -12.48 13.49 -4.90
CA ILE A 49 -11.85 12.61 -5.88
C ILE A 49 -10.37 13.00 -6.01
N ILE A 50 -9.49 12.02 -5.82
CA ILE A 50 -8.04 12.19 -6.05
C ILE A 50 -7.63 11.22 -7.15
N SER A 51 -7.08 11.75 -8.23
CA SER A 51 -6.79 10.95 -9.42
C SER A 51 -5.56 11.41 -10.19
N SER A 52 -5.02 10.52 -11.01
CA SER A 52 -3.90 10.79 -11.91
C SER A 52 -4.11 10.08 -13.25
N ASN A 53 -3.70 10.72 -14.34
CA ASN A 53 -3.67 10.17 -15.68
C ASN A 53 -2.24 9.89 -16.18
N SER A 54 -1.23 9.97 -15.31
CA SER A 54 0.17 9.77 -15.71
C SER A 54 0.46 8.30 -16.05
N ALA A 55 1.45 8.04 -16.91
CA ALA A 55 1.83 6.68 -17.30
C ALA A 55 2.30 5.85 -16.08
N GLU A 56 2.95 6.50 -15.12
CA GLU A 56 3.42 5.94 -13.85
C GLU A 56 2.25 5.48 -12.98
N ALA A 57 1.13 6.24 -12.96
CA ALA A 57 -0.09 5.84 -12.26
C ALA A 57 -0.66 4.53 -12.81
N TYR A 58 -0.73 4.39 -14.14
CA TYR A 58 -1.16 3.13 -14.79
C TYR A 58 -0.18 1.98 -14.53
N SER A 59 1.12 2.25 -14.56
CA SER A 59 2.16 1.26 -14.25
C SER A 59 2.03 0.77 -12.80
N LEU A 60 1.82 1.68 -11.86
CA LEU A 60 1.62 1.37 -10.44
C LEU A 60 0.34 0.56 -10.22
N TYR A 61 -0.76 0.91 -10.89
CA TYR A 61 -2.00 0.14 -10.87
C TYR A 61 -1.77 -1.32 -11.32
N LYS A 62 -1.14 -1.52 -12.48
CA LYS A 62 -0.89 -2.87 -13.04
C LYS A 62 0.04 -3.72 -12.17
N LYS A 63 1.09 -3.09 -11.60
CA LYS A 63 2.13 -3.78 -10.81
C LYS A 63 1.67 -4.07 -9.38
N SER A 64 1.13 -3.07 -8.69
CA SER A 64 0.94 -3.11 -7.22
C SER A 64 -0.52 -2.94 -6.77
N ASN A 65 -1.46 -2.83 -7.72
CA ASN A 65 -2.89 -2.65 -7.46
C ASN A 65 -3.16 -1.44 -6.55
N PHE A 66 -2.52 -0.30 -6.79
CA PHE A 66 -2.91 0.98 -6.19
C PHE A 66 -3.86 1.73 -7.12
N GLY A 67 -4.90 2.29 -6.54
CA GLY A 67 -5.98 2.98 -7.25
C GLY A 67 -6.91 2.04 -8.02
N GLU A 68 -7.93 2.61 -8.64
CA GLU A 68 -8.90 1.94 -9.49
C GLU A 68 -9.00 2.70 -10.81
N LYS A 69 -9.04 1.99 -11.93
CA LYS A 69 -9.24 2.62 -13.23
C LYS A 69 -10.69 3.09 -13.35
N VAL A 70 -10.89 4.38 -13.56
CA VAL A 70 -12.18 4.99 -13.83
C VAL A 70 -12.00 5.87 -15.06
N GLU A 71 -12.65 5.52 -16.17
CA GLU A 71 -12.45 6.18 -17.47
C GLU A 71 -10.95 6.19 -17.85
N ASP A 72 -10.42 7.37 -18.17
CA ASP A 72 -9.03 7.63 -18.56
C ASP A 72 -8.18 8.18 -17.40
N LYS A 73 -8.49 7.77 -16.18
CA LYS A 73 -7.70 8.11 -14.99
C LYS A 73 -7.66 6.98 -13.97
N ILE A 74 -6.64 6.99 -13.13
CA ILE A 74 -6.55 6.16 -11.94
C ILE A 74 -7.03 7.00 -10.76
N GLN A 75 -8.11 6.57 -10.11
CA GLN A 75 -8.60 7.17 -8.87
C GLN A 75 -8.04 6.42 -7.66
N TYR A 76 -7.69 7.15 -6.60
CA TYR A 76 -7.10 6.57 -5.39
C TYR A 76 -8.01 6.79 -4.20
N SER A 77 -8.07 5.79 -3.32
CA SER A 77 -8.65 5.98 -1.99
C SER A 77 -7.75 6.85 -1.09
N PHE A 78 -8.34 7.47 -0.07
CA PHE A 78 -7.59 8.33 0.85
C PHE A 78 -6.43 7.61 1.55
N SER A 79 -6.62 6.33 1.94
CA SER A 79 -5.57 5.53 2.55
C SER A 79 -4.42 5.23 1.56
N GLU A 80 -4.74 5.00 0.28
CA GLU A 80 -3.72 4.83 -0.77
C GLU A 80 -2.92 6.12 -0.99
N ILE A 81 -3.60 7.26 -1.02
CA ILE A 81 -2.94 8.57 -1.16
C ILE A 81 -1.97 8.82 -0.02
N LEU A 82 -2.41 8.65 1.24
CA LEU A 82 -1.56 8.83 2.40
C LEU A 82 -0.34 7.92 2.35
N PHE A 83 -0.53 6.67 1.97
CA PHE A 83 0.56 5.70 1.84
C PHE A 83 1.57 6.13 0.77
N LEU A 84 1.11 6.56 -0.41
CA LEU A 84 2.00 6.93 -1.51
C LEU A 84 2.74 8.24 -1.24
N VAL A 85 2.07 9.22 -0.64
CA VAL A 85 2.67 10.50 -0.23
C VAL A 85 3.70 10.29 0.88
N GLU A 86 3.39 9.48 1.89
CA GLU A 86 4.32 9.16 2.98
C GLU A 86 5.59 8.46 2.47
N ASN A 87 5.43 7.55 1.49
CA ASN A 87 6.55 6.88 0.83
C ASN A 87 7.23 7.72 -0.26
N LYS A 88 6.91 9.02 -0.38
CA LYS A 88 7.46 9.96 -1.37
C LYS A 88 7.28 9.52 -2.84
N LYS A 89 6.28 8.68 -3.14
CA LYS A 89 5.99 8.17 -4.50
C LYS A 89 4.96 9.01 -5.25
N MET A 90 4.28 9.91 -4.56
CA MET A 90 3.22 10.73 -5.12
C MET A 90 3.23 12.14 -4.53
N ASP A 91 2.95 13.12 -5.37
CA ASP A 91 2.66 14.49 -4.98
C ASP A 91 1.20 14.82 -5.33
N VAL A 92 0.48 15.52 -4.43
CA VAL A 92 -0.93 15.86 -4.62
C VAL A 92 -1.09 17.36 -4.85
N PHE A 93 -1.87 17.75 -5.86
CA PHE A 93 -2.08 19.13 -6.30
C PHE A 93 -3.56 19.53 -6.25
N SER A 94 -3.83 20.77 -5.84
CA SER A 94 -5.14 21.42 -5.94
C SER A 94 -5.02 22.54 -6.98
N GLY A 95 -5.56 22.33 -8.19
CA GLY A 95 -5.19 23.16 -9.34
C GLY A 95 -3.69 23.08 -9.59
N ASN A 96 -3.01 24.23 -9.63
CA ASN A 96 -1.55 24.30 -9.84
C ASN A 96 -0.73 24.28 -8.53
N LYS A 97 -1.39 24.28 -7.36
CA LYS A 97 -0.70 24.35 -6.07
C LYS A 97 -0.49 22.96 -5.48
N LYS A 98 0.77 22.60 -5.25
CA LYS A 98 1.13 21.41 -4.48
C LYS A 98 0.64 21.52 -3.03
N ILE A 99 0.01 20.47 -2.53
CA ILE A 99 -0.48 20.39 -1.15
C ILE A 99 0.59 19.70 -0.30
N GLN A 100 0.98 20.34 0.80
CA GLN A 100 1.86 19.73 1.80
C GLN A 100 1.15 18.61 2.56
N LYS A 101 1.92 17.66 3.11
CA LYS A 101 1.39 16.44 3.75
C LYS A 101 0.42 16.77 4.89
N GLU A 102 0.75 17.76 5.71
CA GLU A 102 -0.03 18.19 6.88
C GLU A 102 -1.38 18.77 6.45
N ALA A 103 -1.36 19.62 5.41
CA ALA A 103 -2.57 20.18 4.82
C ALA A 103 -3.44 19.12 4.15
N LEU A 104 -2.82 18.14 3.49
CA LEU A 104 -3.52 17.00 2.88
C LEU A 104 -4.21 16.15 3.95
N LEU A 105 -3.50 15.78 5.02
CA LEU A 105 -4.07 15.05 6.16
C LEU A 105 -5.29 15.77 6.75
N LYS A 106 -5.18 17.09 6.95
CA LYS A 106 -6.31 17.91 7.44
C LYS A 106 -7.50 17.89 6.49
N LYS A 107 -7.27 17.94 5.17
CA LYS A 107 -8.35 17.81 4.16
C LYS A 107 -8.99 16.41 4.21
N LEU A 108 -8.20 15.35 4.20
CA LEU A 108 -8.71 13.97 4.19
C LEU A 108 -9.51 13.64 5.46
N ARG A 109 -9.11 14.16 6.62
CA ARG A 109 -9.86 14.03 7.88
C ARG A 109 -11.24 14.66 7.83
N ARG A 110 -11.44 15.70 7.00
CA ARG A 110 -12.76 16.32 6.80
C ARG A 110 -13.69 15.43 5.98
N PHE A 111 -13.14 14.71 4.99
CA PHE A 111 -13.91 13.80 4.14
C PHE A 111 -14.19 12.45 4.81
N ASP A 112 -13.19 11.86 5.49
CA ASP A 112 -13.35 10.61 6.22
C ASP A 112 -12.87 10.79 7.66
N LYS A 113 -13.82 10.93 8.60
CA LYS A 113 -13.52 11.07 10.04
C LYS A 113 -12.77 9.86 10.61
N LYS A 114 -12.94 8.66 10.01
CA LYS A 114 -12.24 7.43 10.43
C LYS A 114 -10.86 7.28 9.77
N ILE A 115 -10.42 8.21 8.91
CA ILE A 115 -9.15 8.07 8.20
C ILE A 115 -7.95 7.89 9.14
N GLN A 116 -8.02 8.50 10.33
CA GLN A 116 -6.97 8.43 11.35
C GLN A 116 -6.74 7.01 11.87
N ILE A 117 -7.80 6.20 11.96
CA ILE A 117 -7.70 4.79 12.39
C ILE A 117 -7.58 3.84 11.19
N LYS A 118 -8.21 4.19 10.06
CA LYS A 118 -8.15 3.38 8.82
C LYS A 118 -6.77 3.36 8.19
N TYR A 119 -6.04 4.47 8.24
CA TYR A 119 -4.73 4.57 7.60
C TYR A 119 -3.66 3.66 8.23
N PRO A 120 -3.47 3.62 9.56
CA PRO A 120 -2.58 2.66 10.22
C PRO A 120 -2.85 1.22 9.80
N VAL A 121 -4.11 0.78 9.83
CA VAL A 121 -4.52 -0.56 9.39
C VAL A 121 -4.19 -0.81 7.91
N PHE A 122 -4.46 0.17 7.05
CA PHE A 122 -4.12 0.06 5.63
C PHE A 122 -2.61 -0.07 5.43
N LYS A 123 -1.82 0.76 6.12
CA LYS A 123 -0.37 0.76 6.04
C LYS A 123 0.21 -0.58 6.50
N ASP A 124 -0.22 -1.08 7.64
CA ASP A 124 0.22 -2.37 8.19
C ASP A 124 -0.05 -3.52 7.21
N LEU A 125 -1.29 -3.66 6.73
CA LEU A 125 -1.65 -4.72 5.77
C LEU A 125 -0.89 -4.59 4.45
N ARG A 126 -0.67 -3.37 3.95
CA ARG A 126 0.13 -3.15 2.75
C ARG A 126 1.59 -3.54 2.94
N ILE A 127 2.20 -3.20 4.07
CA ILE A 127 3.58 -3.58 4.39
C ILE A 127 3.70 -5.11 4.51
N LYS A 128 2.71 -5.78 5.11
CA LYS A 128 2.63 -7.24 5.19
C LYS A 128 2.44 -7.94 3.83
N GLY A 129 2.27 -7.18 2.74
CA GLY A 129 2.19 -7.69 1.36
C GLY A 129 0.77 -8.05 0.90
N TYR A 130 -0.26 -7.64 1.63
CA TYR A 130 -1.64 -7.82 1.21
C TYR A 130 -2.06 -6.76 0.19
N VAL A 131 -2.95 -7.12 -0.72
CA VAL A 131 -3.68 -6.13 -1.52
C VAL A 131 -4.94 -5.76 -0.76
N ILE A 132 -5.05 -4.48 -0.40
CA ILE A 132 -6.19 -3.92 0.33
C ILE A 132 -6.87 -2.84 -0.52
N LYS A 133 -8.20 -2.89 -0.57
CA LYS A 133 -9.07 -1.95 -1.30
C LYS A 133 -10.20 -1.47 -0.42
N THR A 134 -10.79 -0.32 -0.75
CA THR A 134 -12.02 0.15 -0.09
C THR A 134 -13.16 -0.86 -0.23
N ALA A 135 -13.92 -1.03 0.84
CA ALA A 135 -15.15 -1.82 0.84
C ALA A 135 -16.40 -0.98 1.12
N LEU A 136 -16.34 0.33 0.86
CA LEU A 136 -17.45 1.25 1.12
C LEU A 136 -18.77 0.79 0.50
N LYS A 137 -18.74 0.20 -0.70
CA LYS A 137 -19.91 -0.37 -1.39
C LYS A 137 -20.60 -1.51 -0.63
N PHE A 138 -19.90 -2.17 0.28
CA PHE A 138 -20.43 -3.27 1.10
C PHE A 138 -20.80 -2.83 2.51
N GLY A 139 -20.59 -1.54 2.86
CA GLY A 139 -20.77 -1.06 4.23
C GLY A 139 -19.63 -1.45 5.17
N ALA A 140 -18.42 -1.70 4.66
CA ALA A 140 -17.24 -2.01 5.44
C ALA A 140 -16.06 -1.09 5.10
N ASP A 141 -15.02 -1.07 5.95
CA ASP A 141 -13.87 -0.19 5.76
C ASP A 141 -13.00 -0.68 4.60
N PHE A 142 -12.61 -1.95 4.62
CA PHE A 142 -11.75 -2.53 3.59
C PHE A 142 -12.14 -3.94 3.17
N ARG A 143 -11.66 -4.33 1.99
CA ARG A 143 -11.61 -5.71 1.53
C ARG A 143 -10.15 -6.06 1.25
N VAL A 144 -9.73 -7.23 1.73
CA VAL A 144 -8.33 -7.66 1.68
C VAL A 144 -8.22 -8.95 0.90
N TYR A 145 -7.31 -8.99 -0.06
CA TYR A 145 -7.03 -10.14 -0.89
C TYR A 145 -5.83 -10.92 -0.35
N PRO A 146 -5.79 -12.25 -0.53
CA PRO A 146 -4.61 -13.04 -0.19
C PRO A 146 -3.32 -12.49 -0.80
N LYS A 147 -2.17 -12.76 -0.17
CA LYS A 147 -0.87 -12.36 -0.73
C LYS A 147 -0.68 -12.95 -2.13
N GLY A 148 -0.13 -12.15 -3.04
CA GLY A 148 0.04 -12.53 -4.45
C GLY A 148 -1.24 -12.56 -5.29
N ALA A 149 -2.43 -12.39 -4.69
CA ALA A 149 -3.68 -12.28 -5.44
C ALA A 149 -3.87 -10.87 -6.00
N LYS A 150 -4.48 -10.79 -7.18
CA LYS A 150 -4.95 -9.52 -7.77
C LYS A 150 -6.48 -9.45 -7.74
N PRO A 151 -7.08 -8.27 -7.49
CA PRO A 151 -8.50 -8.04 -7.73
C PRO A 151 -8.89 -8.50 -9.13
N GLY A 152 -10.06 -9.14 -9.26
CA GLY A 152 -10.56 -9.72 -10.52
C GLY A 152 -10.09 -11.15 -10.79
N LYS A 153 -8.93 -11.59 -10.27
CA LYS A 153 -8.45 -12.98 -10.43
C LYS A 153 -8.86 -13.90 -9.27
N LYS A 154 -8.83 -13.38 -8.05
CA LYS A 154 -9.31 -14.10 -6.86
C LYS A 154 -10.23 -13.18 -6.07
N HIS A 155 -11.18 -13.79 -5.37
CA HIS A 155 -12.02 -13.06 -4.43
C HIS A 155 -11.21 -12.57 -3.23
N ALA A 156 -11.69 -11.51 -2.58
CA ALA A 156 -11.15 -11.10 -1.29
C ALA A 156 -11.23 -12.27 -0.30
N LYS A 157 -10.31 -12.31 0.67
CA LYS A 157 -10.33 -13.23 1.81
C LYS A 157 -11.16 -12.64 2.94
N TRP A 158 -10.91 -11.37 3.25
CA TRP A 158 -11.48 -10.69 4.40
C TRP A 158 -12.28 -9.45 4.02
N ILE A 159 -13.35 -9.22 4.78
CA ILE A 159 -13.96 -7.91 4.95
C ILE A 159 -13.49 -7.36 6.29
N VAL A 160 -12.91 -6.17 6.26
CA VAL A 160 -12.27 -5.55 7.43
C VAL A 160 -13.13 -4.41 7.96
N PHE A 161 -13.34 -4.44 9.26
CA PHE A 161 -13.85 -3.30 10.02
C PHE A 161 -12.76 -2.81 10.95
N VAL A 162 -12.54 -1.50 10.94
CA VAL A 162 -11.55 -0.83 11.78
C VAL A 162 -12.25 -0.13 12.92
N ASP A 163 -11.82 -0.45 14.14
CA ASP A 163 -12.22 0.27 15.35
C ASP A 163 -11.01 0.65 16.18
N HIS A 164 -11.23 1.61 17.06
CA HIS A 164 -10.27 2.00 18.09
C HIS A 164 -10.54 1.19 19.36
N GLU A 165 -9.51 0.83 20.13
CA GLU A 165 -9.66 0.00 21.33
C GLU A 165 -10.60 0.59 22.38
N SER A 166 -10.60 1.92 22.51
CA SER A 166 -11.48 2.65 23.44
C SER A 166 -12.96 2.66 23.03
N LYS A 167 -13.29 2.21 21.80
CA LYS A 167 -14.66 2.15 21.32
C LYS A 167 -15.39 0.95 21.93
N LYS A 168 -16.47 1.22 22.65
CA LYS A 168 -17.43 0.17 23.06
C LYS A 168 -18.15 -0.39 21.84
N LEU A 169 -18.07 -1.71 21.66
CA LEU A 169 -18.77 -2.44 20.60
C LEU A 169 -19.97 -3.19 21.19
N THR A 170 -21.17 -2.90 20.71
CA THR A 170 -22.36 -3.65 21.11
C THR A 170 -22.46 -4.98 20.36
N TRP A 171 -23.16 -5.96 20.94
CA TRP A 171 -23.46 -7.23 20.26
C TRP A 171 -24.23 -7.06 18.95
N HIS A 172 -25.09 -6.04 18.87
CA HIS A 172 -25.83 -5.70 17.66
C HIS A 172 -24.91 -5.21 16.55
N GLU A 173 -23.98 -4.30 16.84
CA GLU A 173 -22.97 -3.84 15.87
C GLU A 173 -22.06 -4.97 15.43
N PHE A 174 -21.62 -5.82 16.37
CA PHE A 174 -20.81 -7.00 16.04
C PHE A 174 -21.56 -7.95 15.09
N SER A 175 -22.81 -8.28 15.41
CA SER A 175 -23.68 -9.13 14.57
C SER A 175 -23.89 -8.51 13.18
N ALA A 176 -24.10 -7.19 13.10
CA ALA A 176 -24.24 -6.47 11.84
C ALA A 176 -22.99 -6.57 10.96
N LYS A 177 -21.79 -6.39 11.53
CA LYS A 177 -20.52 -6.58 10.82
C LYS A 177 -20.36 -8.00 10.28
N ASN A 178 -20.72 -8.98 11.11
CA ASN A 178 -20.65 -10.38 10.71
C ASN A 178 -21.62 -10.69 9.56
N ARG A 179 -22.83 -10.13 9.59
CA ARG A 179 -23.80 -10.24 8.50
C ARG A 179 -23.26 -9.67 7.19
N VAL A 180 -22.57 -8.54 7.22
CA VAL A 180 -21.92 -7.92 6.03
C VAL A 180 -20.82 -8.81 5.46
N ALA A 181 -19.95 -9.37 6.31
CA ALA A 181 -18.91 -10.29 5.85
C ALA A 181 -19.54 -11.57 5.25
N HIS A 182 -20.54 -12.13 5.92
CA HIS A 182 -21.23 -13.34 5.48
C HIS A 182 -21.97 -13.15 4.15
N SER A 183 -22.66 -12.01 3.94
CA SER A 183 -23.38 -11.74 2.68
C SER A 183 -22.46 -11.65 1.46
N THR A 184 -21.19 -11.31 1.68
CA THR A 184 -20.16 -11.27 0.63
C THR A 184 -19.38 -12.57 0.47
N LYS A 185 -19.72 -13.62 1.26
CA LYS A 185 -19.00 -14.91 1.34
C LYS A 185 -17.52 -14.71 1.70
N LYS A 186 -17.25 -13.89 2.73
CA LYS A 186 -15.92 -13.53 3.21
C LYS A 186 -15.84 -13.69 4.72
N ASN A 187 -14.62 -13.86 5.23
CA ASN A 187 -14.39 -13.87 6.66
C ASN A 187 -14.38 -12.44 7.19
N LEU A 188 -14.98 -12.23 8.37
CA LEU A 188 -14.89 -10.96 9.08
C LEU A 188 -13.50 -10.86 9.70
N LEU A 189 -12.84 -9.72 9.49
CA LEU A 189 -11.59 -9.37 10.16
C LEU A 189 -11.80 -8.06 10.91
N LEU A 190 -11.77 -8.11 12.24
CA LEU A 190 -11.74 -6.91 13.06
C LEU A 190 -10.29 -6.44 13.18
N ALA A 191 -10.03 -5.19 12.83
CA ALA A 191 -8.74 -4.54 13.05
C ALA A 191 -8.93 -3.51 14.17
N ILE A 192 -8.29 -3.76 15.31
CA ILE A 192 -8.36 -2.91 16.49
C ILE A 192 -7.06 -2.14 16.57
N LEU A 193 -7.16 -0.80 16.52
CA LEU A 193 -6.05 0.12 16.73
C LEU A 193 -6.01 0.53 18.19
N ASP A 194 -4.87 0.39 18.84
CA ASP A 194 -4.63 0.88 20.20
C ASP A 194 -4.10 2.33 20.22
N GLU A 195 -3.98 2.90 21.41
CA GLU A 195 -3.46 4.25 21.63
C GLU A 195 -1.96 4.38 21.24
N GLU A 196 -1.20 3.28 21.20
CA GLU A 196 0.21 3.26 20.79
C GLU A 196 0.37 3.23 19.25
N GLY A 197 -0.70 2.94 18.52
CA GLY A 197 -0.75 2.88 17.07
C GLY A 197 -0.50 1.49 16.49
N ASP A 198 -0.45 0.47 17.34
CA ASP A 198 -0.35 -0.93 16.97
C ASP A 198 -1.72 -1.49 16.58
N VAL A 199 -1.70 -2.46 15.66
CA VAL A 199 -2.92 -3.03 15.07
C VAL A 199 -3.03 -4.50 15.41
N THR A 200 -4.06 -4.84 16.19
CA THR A 200 -4.43 -6.22 16.51
C THR A 200 -5.56 -6.70 15.60
N TYR A 201 -5.46 -7.92 15.09
CA TYR A 201 -6.43 -8.49 14.16
C TYR A 201 -7.16 -9.70 14.76
N TYR A 202 -8.49 -9.70 14.70
CA TYR A 202 -9.33 -10.84 15.08
C TYR A 202 -10.11 -11.34 13.88
N GLU A 203 -9.81 -12.56 13.43
CA GLU A 203 -10.59 -13.23 12.39
C GLU A 203 -11.77 -13.95 13.02
N VAL A 204 -12.97 -13.66 12.54
CA VAL A 204 -14.22 -14.26 13.04
C VAL A 204 -14.77 -15.17 11.96
N SER A 205 -14.90 -16.44 12.30
CA SER A 205 -15.55 -17.47 11.49
C SER A 205 -16.83 -17.94 12.15
N TRP A 206 -17.90 -18.09 11.36
CA TRP A 206 -19.13 -18.69 11.85
C TRP A 206 -18.98 -20.22 11.90
N ILE A 207 -19.26 -20.80 13.07
CA ILE A 207 -19.19 -22.24 13.30
C ILE A 207 -20.62 -22.74 13.45
N LYS A 208 -21.00 -23.76 12.67
CA LYS A 208 -22.20 -24.56 12.96
C LYS A 208 -21.76 -25.61 13.99
N PRO A 209 -22.25 -25.55 15.24
CA PRO A 209 -21.97 -26.58 16.22
C PRO A 209 -22.59 -27.93 15.84
#